data_AF-A0AAN7TP53-F1
#
_entry.id   AF-A0AAN7TP53-F1
#
_cell.length_a   1.000
_cell.length_b   1.000
_cell.length_c   1.000
_cell.angle_alpha   90.00
_cell.angle_beta   90.00
_cell.angle_gamma   90.00
#
_symmetry.space_group_name_H-M   'P 1'
#
loop_
_entity.id
_entity.type
_entity.pdbx_description
1 polymer ?
#
loop_
_entity_poly.entity_id
_entity_poly.type
_entity_poly.pdbx_seq_one_letter_code
_entity_poly.pdbx_strand_id
1 'polypeptide(L)'
;MAGSQRYLRYILIAVITIVVILFISASSGVGPGGQYTQQATDLLKNPGSIYKGSNDHTVPVSGGSTSSHDTKPAVGEDSKAAQHTTGSHSALQSTSPNPNSAALGSGHDVLPGQKAPGERMNATFVTLARNSDVWEISRSIRQVEDRFNHAYNYDWVFLNDAEFDDTFKKVTTALTSGKARYGKIDSQHWGFPDFIDQEKAKKVREDMHERKIIYGDSISYRHMCRYESGFFFRHPLMQQYEWYWRVEPSIELFCDISYDPFKFMVENKKKYSFVLSLYEYVETIPTLWDSAKGFMEKHPEHIEKDNSMQFLSDDGGNTYNHCHFWSNFEIGNLDWLRSKAYVDYFDHLDHDGGFFYERWGDAPVHSIAAGLMLKKEEIHFFNDIAYYHVPFTHCPTGEDIRIKNKCHCNPKDNFDWNGYSCESFAPVFCVFSRWNYANLVVSCAGTKRYYEMNKMALPEGYEKEQ
;
A
#
# COMPACT_ATOMS: atom_id res chain seq x y z
N MET A 1 39.94 -14.86 59.04
CA MET A 1 38.98 -14.56 57.95
C MET A 1 39.69 -13.86 56.78
N ALA A 2 40.47 -14.59 55.97
CA ALA A 2 41.18 -14.03 54.80
C ALA A 2 40.95 -14.81 53.49
N GLY A 3 40.31 -15.99 53.56
CA GLY A 3 40.01 -16.82 52.38
C GLY A 3 38.77 -16.36 51.60
N SER A 4 37.69 -16.00 52.30
CA SER A 4 36.39 -15.67 51.69
C SER A 4 36.44 -14.42 50.79
N GLN A 5 37.26 -13.41 51.12
CA GLN A 5 37.40 -12.21 50.27
C GLN A 5 38.12 -12.46 48.95
N ARG A 6 39.00 -13.47 48.87
CA ARG A 6 39.67 -13.82 47.61
C ARG A 6 38.71 -14.46 46.62
N TYR A 7 37.86 -15.37 47.09
CA TYR A 7 36.83 -16.00 46.24
C TYR A 7 35.80 -14.99 45.75
N LEU A 8 35.39 -14.03 46.58
CA LEU A 8 34.45 -12.98 46.17
C LEU A 8 35.02 -12.09 45.05
N ARG A 9 36.32 -11.78 45.09
CA ARG A 9 37.00 -11.01 44.03
C ARG A 9 37.09 -11.79 42.72
N TYR A 10 37.38 -13.09 42.76
CA TYR A 10 37.41 -13.91 41.55
C TYR A 10 36.02 -14.08 40.93
N ILE A 11 34.98 -14.23 41.75
CA ILE A 11 33.59 -14.29 41.29
C ILE A 11 33.19 -12.95 40.65
N LEU A 12 33.53 -11.83 41.27
CA LEU A 12 33.23 -10.50 40.73
C LEU A 12 33.95 -10.25 39.39
N ILE A 13 35.23 -10.62 39.29
CA ILE A 13 36.00 -10.49 38.05
C ILE A 13 35.41 -11.39 36.96
N ALA A 14 35.03 -12.63 37.28
CA ALA A 14 34.38 -13.54 36.35
C ALA A 14 33.06 -12.98 35.82
N VAL A 15 32.21 -12.43 36.69
CA VAL A 15 30.93 -11.80 36.30
C VAL A 15 31.17 -10.58 35.41
N ILE A 16 32.10 -9.69 35.77
CA ILE A 16 32.42 -8.51 34.95
C ILE A 16 32.96 -8.93 33.58
N THR A 17 33.79 -9.98 33.53
CA THR A 17 34.37 -10.48 32.28
C THR A 17 33.29 -11.08 31.38
N ILE A 18 32.35 -11.84 31.95
CA ILE A 18 31.20 -12.38 31.22
C ILE A 18 30.31 -11.25 30.69
N VAL A 19 30.04 -10.22 31.48
CA VAL A 19 29.24 -9.06 31.05
C VAL A 19 29.93 -8.32 29.91
N VAL A 20 31.25 -8.10 29.98
CA VAL A 20 32.02 -7.44 28.91
C VAL A 20 32.05 -8.30 27.64
N ILE A 21 32.22 -9.61 27.75
CA ILE A 21 32.18 -10.52 26.60
C ILE A 21 30.78 -10.52 25.97
N LEU A 22 29.71 -10.55 26.76
CA LEU A 22 28.33 -10.46 26.25
C LEU A 22 28.06 -9.11 25.58
N PHE A 23 28.60 -8.01 26.12
CA PHE A 23 28.45 -6.68 25.53
C PHE A 23 29.21 -6.54 24.20
N ILE A 24 30.43 -7.08 24.12
CA ILE A 24 31.24 -7.06 22.89
C ILE A 24 30.62 -7.99 21.84
N SER A 25 30.11 -9.16 22.25
CA SER A 25 29.43 -10.10 21.36
C SER A 25 28.08 -9.59 20.86
N ALA A 26 27.38 -8.77 21.66
CA ALA A 26 26.16 -8.08 21.25
C ALA A 26 26.42 -6.83 20.39
N SER A 27 27.66 -6.33 20.32
CA SER A 27 28.02 -5.14 19.53
C SER A 27 28.45 -5.46 18.08
N SER A 28 28.49 -6.74 17.70
CA SER A 28 28.89 -7.18 16.36
C SER A 28 27.72 -7.85 15.65
N GLY A 29 26.94 -7.06 14.91
CA GLY A 29 25.96 -7.56 13.96
C GLY A 29 24.51 -7.41 14.39
N VAL A 30 23.73 -6.88 13.46
CA VAL A 30 22.29 -6.61 13.51
C VAL A 30 21.96 -5.23 14.10
N GLY A 31 21.91 -4.23 13.20
CA GLY A 31 21.11 -3.04 13.45
C GLY A 31 19.63 -3.43 13.68
N PRO A 32 18.81 -2.58 14.31
CA PRO A 32 17.51 -2.97 14.88
C PRO A 32 16.49 -3.59 13.91
N GLY A 33 16.73 -3.60 12.59
CA GLY A 33 15.82 -4.13 11.58
C GLY A 33 15.92 -5.63 11.26
N GLY A 34 16.99 -6.35 11.65
CA GLY A 34 17.23 -7.71 11.13
C GLY A 34 16.34 -8.83 11.70
N GLN A 35 15.79 -8.67 12.91
CA GLN A 35 14.88 -9.66 13.51
C GLN A 35 13.43 -9.48 13.05
N TYR A 36 13.00 -8.24 12.78
CA TYR A 36 11.65 -7.94 12.29
C TYR A 36 11.47 -8.34 10.82
N THR A 37 12.52 -8.24 10.00
CA THR A 37 12.46 -8.64 8.57
C THR A 37 12.21 -10.13 8.38
N GLN A 38 12.76 -11.00 9.24
CA GLN A 38 12.47 -12.44 9.18
C GLN A 38 10.98 -12.75 9.46
N GLN A 39 10.36 -12.08 10.43
CA GLN A 39 8.91 -12.25 10.71
C GLN A 39 8.02 -11.73 9.58
N ALA A 40 8.37 -10.61 8.95
CA ALA A 40 7.63 -10.08 7.80
C ALA A 40 7.76 -11.00 6.57
N THR A 41 8.95 -11.56 6.30
CA THR A 41 9.11 -12.56 5.23
C THR A 41 8.29 -13.82 5.51
N ASP A 42 8.13 -14.22 6.78
CA ASP A 42 7.28 -15.36 7.17
C ASP A 42 5.79 -15.08 6.96
N LEU A 43 5.33 -13.85 7.20
CA LEU A 43 3.96 -13.41 6.90
C LEU A 43 3.67 -13.39 5.40
N LEU A 44 4.70 -13.16 4.58
CA LEU A 44 4.62 -13.12 3.12
C LEU A 44 4.97 -14.46 2.45
N LYS A 45 5.06 -15.58 3.17
CA LYS A 45 5.39 -16.90 2.58
C LYS A 45 4.29 -17.52 1.72
N ASN A 46 3.14 -16.86 1.55
CA ASN A 46 2.04 -17.39 0.73
C ASN A 46 1.32 -16.37 -0.20
N PRO A 47 2.02 -15.59 -1.05
CA PRO A 47 1.38 -14.85 -2.12
C PRO A 47 1.48 -15.74 -3.36
N GLY A 48 0.49 -16.60 -3.60
CA GLY A 48 0.47 -17.44 -4.79
C GLY A 48 0.68 -16.60 -6.06
N SER A 49 1.90 -16.61 -6.62
CA SER A 49 2.29 -16.18 -7.97
C SER A 49 1.45 -15.05 -8.61
N ILE A 50 1.37 -13.87 -7.97
CA ILE A 50 0.59 -12.73 -8.48
C ILE A 50 1.29 -12.01 -9.65
N TYR A 51 2.56 -12.29 -9.99
CA TYR A 51 3.25 -11.61 -11.10
C TYR A 51 4.12 -12.55 -11.95
N LYS A 52 3.47 -13.35 -12.81
CA LYS A 52 4.04 -14.01 -14.00
C LYS A 52 3.62 -13.21 -15.23
N GLY A 53 4.58 -12.78 -16.06
CA GLY A 53 4.29 -12.03 -17.29
C GLY A 53 3.50 -12.86 -18.32
N SER A 54 2.82 -12.19 -19.24
CA SER A 54 1.92 -12.83 -20.22
C SER A 54 2.62 -13.82 -21.17
N ASN A 55 3.96 -13.83 -21.23
CA ASN A 55 4.79 -14.67 -22.12
C ASN A 55 5.73 -15.67 -21.41
N ASP A 56 5.60 -15.90 -20.10
CA ASP A 56 6.53 -16.79 -19.39
C ASP A 56 6.10 -18.27 -19.44
N HIS A 57 6.60 -19.00 -20.45
CA HIS A 57 6.39 -20.44 -20.58
C HIS A 57 7.40 -21.24 -19.77
N THR A 58 7.10 -21.50 -18.49
CA THR A 58 7.78 -22.56 -17.72
C THR A 58 6.90 -23.80 -17.62
N VAL A 59 7.36 -24.89 -18.22
CA VAL A 59 6.79 -26.24 -18.23
C VAL A 59 6.56 -26.76 -16.81
N PRO A 60 5.37 -27.29 -16.45
CA PRO A 60 5.20 -28.00 -15.19
C PRO A 60 5.74 -29.43 -15.31
N VAL A 61 6.67 -29.78 -14.43
CA VAL A 61 7.08 -31.18 -14.19
C VAL A 61 5.97 -31.90 -13.45
N SER A 62 5.50 -32.98 -14.04
CA SER A 62 4.50 -33.91 -13.53
C SER A 62 4.98 -34.67 -12.29
N GLY A 63 4.17 -34.70 -11.24
CA GLY A 63 4.22 -35.70 -10.17
C GLY A 63 2.80 -36.18 -9.91
N GLY A 64 2.46 -37.36 -10.42
CA GLY A 64 1.12 -37.94 -10.30
C GLY A 64 0.87 -38.61 -8.95
N SER A 65 -0.39 -38.59 -8.52
CA SER A 65 -1.00 -39.75 -7.86
C SER A 65 -2.50 -39.77 -8.16
N THR A 66 -2.89 -40.83 -8.83
CA THR A 66 -4.25 -41.27 -9.17
C THR A 66 -5.07 -41.65 -7.92
N SER A 67 -6.35 -41.28 -7.90
CA SER A 67 -7.42 -42.23 -7.55
C SER A 67 -8.78 -41.70 -8.01
N SER A 68 -9.30 -42.37 -9.02
CA SER A 68 -10.66 -42.33 -9.56
C SER A 68 -11.72 -42.78 -8.55
N HIS A 69 -12.89 -42.15 -8.58
CA HIS A 69 -14.15 -42.89 -8.55
C HIS A 69 -15.28 -42.08 -9.20
N ASP A 70 -15.70 -42.57 -10.38
CA ASP A 70 -16.96 -42.26 -11.03
C ASP A 70 -18.13 -42.85 -10.25
N THR A 71 -19.24 -42.10 -10.13
CA THR A 71 -20.58 -42.61 -10.45
C THR A 71 -21.60 -41.47 -10.56
N LYS A 72 -22.37 -41.49 -11.65
CA LYS A 72 -23.62 -40.76 -11.93
C LYS A 72 -24.58 -41.81 -12.55
N PRO A 73 -25.86 -41.54 -12.82
CA PRO A 73 -26.90 -40.79 -12.09
C PRO A 73 -28.18 -41.65 -11.88
N ALA A 74 -29.18 -41.13 -11.17
CA ALA A 74 -30.56 -41.60 -11.32
C ALA A 74 -31.59 -40.45 -11.19
N VAL A 75 -32.63 -40.60 -12.00
CA VAL A 75 -33.70 -39.67 -12.39
C VAL A 75 -34.85 -39.67 -11.36
N GLY A 76 -35.58 -38.56 -11.25
CA GLY A 76 -36.91 -38.50 -10.63
C GLY A 76 -37.61 -37.17 -10.93
N GLU A 77 -38.72 -37.26 -11.65
CA GLU A 77 -39.56 -36.20 -12.23
C GLU A 77 -40.46 -35.44 -11.23
N ASP A 78 -41.17 -34.44 -11.78
CA ASP A 78 -42.45 -33.83 -11.36
C ASP A 78 -42.44 -32.68 -10.32
N SER A 79 -43.27 -31.65 -10.41
CA SER A 79 -44.13 -31.06 -11.46
C SER A 79 -44.80 -29.80 -10.89
N LYS A 80 -45.16 -28.86 -11.79
CA LYS A 80 -46.22 -27.83 -11.72
C LYS A 80 -46.00 -26.47 -11.02
N ALA A 81 -46.30 -25.46 -11.85
CA ALA A 81 -46.53 -24.05 -11.57
C ALA A 81 -47.88 -23.76 -10.89
N ALA A 82 -47.96 -22.62 -10.21
CA ALA A 82 -49.15 -21.76 -10.22
C ALA A 82 -48.78 -20.33 -9.79
N GLN A 83 -49.09 -19.37 -10.66
CA GLN A 83 -49.24 -17.95 -10.34
C GLN A 83 -50.51 -17.74 -9.49
N HIS A 84 -50.48 -16.79 -8.56
CA HIS A 84 -51.69 -16.06 -8.17
C HIS A 84 -51.33 -14.63 -7.73
N THR A 85 -52.03 -13.68 -8.34
CA THR A 85 -52.01 -12.24 -8.10
C THR A 85 -53.04 -11.81 -7.06
N THR A 86 -52.84 -10.58 -6.55
CA THR A 86 -53.78 -9.61 -5.93
C THR A 86 -53.93 -9.60 -4.41
N GLY A 87 -53.82 -8.40 -3.81
CA GLY A 87 -54.24 -8.12 -2.44
C GLY A 87 -53.59 -6.90 -1.79
N SER A 88 -54.32 -5.77 -1.83
CA SER A 88 -54.09 -4.46 -1.21
C SER A 88 -53.99 -4.43 0.34
N HIS A 89 -53.54 -3.28 0.88
CA HIS A 89 -53.53 -2.77 2.28
C HIS A 89 -52.21 -2.99 3.04
N SER A 90 -51.61 -2.06 3.79
CA SER A 90 -52.11 -0.87 4.49
C SER A 90 -50.94 0.10 4.76
N ALA A 91 -51.27 1.39 4.85
CA ALA A 91 -50.41 2.44 5.38
C ALA A 91 -49.95 2.12 6.81
N LEU A 92 -48.68 2.41 7.11
CA LEU A 92 -48.18 2.59 8.47
C LEU A 92 -47.42 3.92 8.54
N GLN A 93 -47.90 4.74 9.47
CA GLN A 93 -47.42 6.07 9.81
C GLN A 93 -45.96 6.05 10.26
N SER A 94 -45.16 6.91 9.66
CA SER A 94 -43.88 7.36 10.22
C SER A 94 -44.18 8.44 11.26
N THR A 95 -43.88 8.14 12.53
CA THR A 95 -43.80 9.14 13.59
C THR A 95 -42.41 9.09 14.20
N SER A 96 -41.57 10.08 13.88
CA SER A 96 -40.51 10.49 14.81
C SER A 96 -40.19 11.99 14.64
N PRO A 97 -40.11 12.75 15.76
CA PRO A 97 -39.84 14.18 15.77
C PRO A 97 -38.34 14.44 16.00
N ASN A 98 -37.72 15.33 15.23
CA ASN A 98 -37.29 16.67 15.67
C ASN A 98 -36.33 17.30 14.63
N PRO A 99 -36.43 18.61 14.35
CA PRO A 99 -35.55 19.34 13.45
C PRO A 99 -34.35 19.95 14.19
N ASN A 100 -33.29 20.24 13.43
CA ASN A 100 -32.09 21.03 13.76
C ASN A 100 -30.88 20.31 14.40
N SER A 101 -29.97 19.89 13.53
CA SER A 101 -28.52 19.97 13.76
C SER A 101 -27.83 20.45 12.47
N ALA A 102 -27.78 21.76 12.29
CA ALA A 102 -26.88 22.38 11.33
C ALA A 102 -25.54 22.65 12.03
N ALA A 103 -24.46 21.98 11.58
CA ALA A 103 -23.06 22.44 11.57
C ALA A 103 -22.07 21.26 11.65
N LEU A 104 -21.91 20.56 10.53
CA LEU A 104 -20.66 20.06 9.93
C LEU A 104 -21.12 19.42 8.61
N GLY A 105 -20.50 19.77 7.48
CA GLY A 105 -20.99 19.46 6.13
C GLY A 105 -21.65 18.08 6.05
N SER A 106 -22.97 18.07 5.87
CA SER A 106 -23.78 16.87 5.82
C SER A 106 -23.31 16.05 4.62
N GLY A 107 -22.53 15.01 4.88
CA GLY A 107 -22.48 13.86 3.99
C GLY A 107 -23.92 13.45 3.77
N HIS A 108 -24.43 13.69 2.57
CA HIS A 108 -25.70 13.09 2.20
C HIS A 108 -25.45 11.59 2.26
N ASP A 109 -26.13 10.87 3.14
CA ASP A 109 -26.22 9.42 3.04
C ASP A 109 -26.85 9.13 1.69
N VAL A 110 -26.02 8.93 0.67
CA VAL A 110 -26.47 8.57 -0.67
C VAL A 110 -27.01 7.17 -0.50
N LEU A 111 -28.34 7.05 -0.53
CA LEU A 111 -29.00 5.76 -0.40
C LEU A 111 -28.55 4.86 -1.55
N PRO A 112 -28.44 3.53 -1.33
CA PRO A 112 -28.10 2.60 -2.40
C PRO A 112 -28.97 2.83 -3.65
N GLY A 113 -28.31 3.15 -4.77
CA GLY A 113 -28.98 3.46 -6.05
C GLY A 113 -29.26 4.93 -6.33
N GLN A 114 -28.94 5.85 -5.41
CA GLN A 114 -28.92 7.29 -5.69
C GLN A 114 -27.54 7.72 -6.19
N LYS A 115 -27.51 8.71 -7.10
CA LYS A 115 -26.27 9.36 -7.51
C LYS A 115 -25.98 10.52 -6.57
N ALA A 116 -24.72 10.67 -6.15
CA ALA A 116 -24.29 11.82 -5.39
C ALA A 116 -24.50 13.11 -6.22
N PRO A 117 -24.97 14.22 -5.62
CA PRO A 117 -25.14 15.48 -6.34
C PRO A 117 -23.79 16.10 -6.73
N GLY A 118 -23.82 17.14 -7.57
CA GLY A 118 -22.67 17.97 -7.92
C GLY A 118 -21.85 17.49 -9.12
N GLU A 119 -20.95 18.37 -9.58
CA GLU A 119 -20.00 18.07 -10.65
C GLU A 119 -18.90 17.11 -10.17
N ARG A 120 -18.32 16.35 -11.11
CA ARG A 120 -17.24 15.40 -10.87
C ARG A 120 -15.91 15.99 -11.26
N MET A 121 -14.85 15.59 -10.56
CA MET A 121 -13.48 15.90 -10.96
C MET A 121 -13.11 15.17 -12.25
N ASN A 122 -12.09 15.65 -12.95
CA ASN A 122 -11.51 14.91 -14.06
C ASN A 122 -10.62 13.77 -13.53
N ALA A 123 -11.24 12.65 -13.16
CA ALA A 123 -10.59 11.56 -12.45
C ALA A 123 -11.01 10.17 -12.96
N THR A 124 -10.18 9.17 -12.67
CA THR A 124 -10.43 7.77 -12.98
C THR A 124 -9.86 6.85 -11.91
N PHE A 125 -10.41 5.65 -11.77
CA PHE A 125 -9.63 4.55 -11.21
C PHE A 125 -8.63 4.04 -12.26
N VAL A 126 -7.50 3.53 -11.80
CA VAL A 126 -6.51 2.87 -12.66
C VAL A 126 -6.10 1.54 -12.05
N THR A 127 -6.04 0.51 -12.88
CA THR A 127 -5.61 -0.83 -12.51
C THR A 127 -4.66 -1.37 -13.57
N LEU A 128 -3.47 -1.79 -13.14
CA LEU A 128 -2.62 -2.68 -13.91
C LEU A 128 -2.99 -4.13 -13.57
N ALA A 129 -3.49 -4.89 -14.55
CA ALA A 129 -3.91 -6.27 -14.32
C ALA A 129 -3.71 -7.12 -15.57
N ARG A 130 -3.50 -8.43 -15.37
CA ARG A 130 -3.46 -9.41 -16.45
C ARG A 130 -4.83 -10.03 -16.65
N ASN A 131 -5.03 -10.70 -17.78
CA ASN A 131 -6.27 -11.46 -18.03
C ASN A 131 -6.57 -12.49 -16.93
N SER A 132 -5.53 -13.13 -16.36
CA SER A 132 -5.66 -14.10 -15.27
C SER A 132 -6.22 -13.50 -13.97
N ASP A 133 -6.12 -12.18 -13.80
CA ASP A 133 -6.48 -11.49 -12.57
C ASP A 133 -7.97 -11.13 -12.54
N VAL A 134 -8.74 -11.44 -13.59
CA VAL A 134 -10.15 -11.06 -13.77
C VAL A 134 -11.01 -11.34 -12.53
N TRP A 135 -10.81 -12.49 -11.87
CA TRP A 135 -11.61 -12.86 -10.69
C TRP A 135 -11.18 -12.13 -9.42
N GLU A 136 -9.90 -11.82 -9.29
CA GLU A 136 -9.36 -11.04 -8.18
C GLU A 136 -9.78 -9.57 -8.28
N ILE A 137 -9.60 -8.95 -9.45
CA ILE A 137 -10.02 -7.57 -9.69
C ILE A 137 -11.54 -7.42 -9.63
N SER A 138 -12.32 -8.44 -10.00
CA SER A 138 -13.78 -8.42 -9.86
C SER A 138 -14.22 -8.20 -8.41
N ARG A 139 -13.51 -8.81 -7.44
CA ARG A 139 -13.79 -8.62 -6.01
C ARG A 139 -13.47 -7.20 -5.58
N SER A 140 -12.35 -6.67 -6.02
CA SER A 140 -11.93 -5.28 -5.76
C SER A 140 -12.88 -4.25 -6.36
N ILE A 141 -13.34 -4.45 -7.60
CA ILE A 141 -14.35 -3.57 -8.22
C ILE A 141 -15.63 -3.56 -7.39
N ARG A 142 -16.08 -4.72 -6.89
CA ARG A 142 -17.25 -4.79 -5.99
C ARG A 142 -17.05 -3.97 -4.72
N GLN A 143 -15.88 -4.07 -4.08
CA GLN A 143 -15.57 -3.28 -2.89
C GLN A 143 -15.63 -1.78 -3.20
N VAL A 144 -15.01 -1.33 -4.29
CA VAL A 144 -15.02 0.09 -4.70
C VAL A 144 -16.43 0.56 -5.06
N GLU A 145 -17.20 -0.21 -5.81
CA GLU A 145 -18.56 0.13 -6.19
C GLU A 145 -19.48 0.18 -4.97
N ASP A 146 -19.46 -0.85 -4.11
CA ASP A 146 -20.34 -0.96 -2.94
C ASP A 146 -20.06 0.15 -1.92
N ARG A 147 -18.79 0.54 -1.73
CA ARG A 147 -18.40 1.57 -0.73
C ARG A 147 -18.42 3.00 -1.25
N PHE A 148 -18.28 3.21 -2.56
CA PHE A 148 -18.06 4.54 -3.11
C PHE A 148 -18.67 4.72 -4.51
N ASN A 149 -18.16 4.00 -5.51
CA ASN A 149 -18.29 4.45 -6.89
C ASN A 149 -19.71 4.33 -7.47
N HIS A 150 -20.59 3.50 -6.88
CA HIS A 150 -21.98 3.43 -7.32
C HIS A 150 -22.67 4.80 -7.30
N ALA A 151 -22.28 5.67 -6.36
CA ALA A 151 -22.82 7.01 -6.19
C ALA A 151 -22.17 8.05 -7.12
N TYR A 152 -20.91 7.86 -7.51
CA TYR A 152 -20.11 8.87 -8.21
C TYR A 152 -19.90 8.59 -9.70
N ASN A 153 -19.87 7.31 -10.10
CA ASN A 153 -19.69 6.82 -11.47
C ASN A 153 -18.42 7.33 -12.17
N TYR A 154 -17.29 7.39 -11.45
CA TYR A 154 -15.99 7.66 -12.06
C TYR A 154 -15.59 6.53 -13.01
N ASP A 155 -14.88 6.90 -14.07
CA ASP A 155 -14.34 5.97 -15.08
C ASP A 155 -13.33 4.99 -14.46
N TRP A 156 -13.09 3.88 -15.15
CA TRP A 156 -12.07 2.89 -14.78
C TRP A 156 -11.16 2.59 -15.97
N VAL A 157 -9.86 2.80 -15.81
CA VAL A 157 -8.84 2.46 -16.81
C VAL A 157 -8.12 1.19 -16.38
N PHE A 158 -8.20 0.16 -17.21
CA PHE A 158 -7.44 -1.08 -17.09
C PHE A 158 -6.27 -1.07 -18.07
N LEU A 159 -5.06 -1.34 -17.57
CA LEU A 159 -3.81 -1.40 -18.33
C LEU A 159 -3.20 -2.80 -18.21
N ASN A 160 -2.57 -3.29 -19.28
CA ASN A 160 -1.97 -4.64 -19.33
C ASN A 160 -0.81 -4.68 -20.33
N ASP A 161 0.20 -5.53 -20.07
CA ASP A 161 1.31 -5.79 -20.98
C ASP A 161 0.89 -6.62 -22.21
N ALA A 162 -0.30 -7.22 -22.15
CA ALA A 162 -0.95 -7.91 -23.25
C ALA A 162 -2.31 -7.28 -23.63
N GLU A 163 -2.91 -7.78 -24.72
CA GLU A 163 -4.30 -7.46 -25.04
C GLU A 163 -5.24 -8.06 -23.99
N PHE A 164 -6.22 -7.28 -23.54
CA PHE A 164 -7.31 -7.80 -22.71
C PHE A 164 -8.26 -8.67 -23.53
N ASP A 165 -8.56 -9.85 -23.02
CA ASP A 165 -9.50 -10.78 -23.62
C ASP A 165 -10.97 -10.38 -23.39
N ASP A 166 -11.86 -11.06 -24.11
CA ASP A 166 -13.31 -10.83 -24.04
C ASP A 166 -13.88 -11.07 -22.64
N THR A 167 -13.34 -12.03 -21.90
CA THR A 167 -13.83 -12.37 -20.56
C THR A 167 -13.52 -11.23 -19.60
N PHE A 168 -12.27 -10.77 -19.60
CA PHE A 168 -11.84 -9.65 -18.78
C PHE A 168 -12.70 -8.42 -19.05
N LYS A 169 -12.86 -8.04 -20.32
CA LYS A 169 -13.65 -6.86 -20.72
C LYS A 169 -15.12 -6.99 -20.34
N LYS A 170 -15.76 -8.14 -20.60
CA LYS A 170 -17.19 -8.35 -20.30
C LYS A 170 -17.45 -8.30 -18.80
N VAL A 171 -16.63 -8.98 -17.99
CA VAL A 171 -16.82 -9.05 -16.54
C VAL A 171 -16.60 -7.68 -15.91
N THR A 172 -15.47 -7.02 -16.20
CA THR A 172 -15.15 -5.74 -15.57
C THR A 172 -16.09 -4.63 -16.02
N THR A 173 -16.47 -4.55 -17.31
CA THR A 173 -17.51 -3.59 -17.77
C THR A 173 -18.87 -3.82 -17.10
N ALA A 174 -19.25 -5.07 -16.80
CA ALA A 174 -20.52 -5.35 -16.13
C ALA A 174 -20.52 -4.94 -14.65
N LEU A 175 -19.35 -4.83 -14.03
CA LEU A 175 -19.21 -4.49 -12.62
C LEU A 175 -19.00 -2.99 -12.38
N THR A 176 -18.37 -2.27 -13.32
CA THR A 176 -18.10 -0.83 -13.20
C THR A 176 -19.33 0.01 -13.52
N SER A 177 -19.68 0.96 -12.66
CA SER A 177 -20.79 1.89 -12.92
C SER A 177 -20.42 3.08 -13.81
N GLY A 178 -19.13 3.46 -13.82
CA GLY A 178 -18.55 4.40 -14.78
C GLY A 178 -18.06 3.73 -16.07
N LYS A 179 -17.41 4.48 -16.96
CA LYS A 179 -16.93 3.92 -18.24
C LYS A 179 -15.63 3.14 -18.03
N ALA A 180 -15.67 1.83 -18.28
CA ALA A 180 -14.47 0.99 -18.36
C ALA A 180 -13.70 1.24 -19.67
N ARG A 181 -12.37 1.37 -19.58
CA ARG A 181 -11.45 1.58 -20.70
C ARG A 181 -10.29 0.61 -20.59
N TYR A 182 -9.83 0.09 -21.73
CA TYR A 182 -8.83 -0.97 -21.78
C TYR A 182 -7.67 -0.53 -22.66
N GLY A 183 -6.46 -0.52 -22.10
CA GLY A 183 -5.23 -0.12 -22.79
C GLY A 183 -4.17 -1.21 -22.73
N LYS A 184 -3.52 -1.47 -23.86
CA LYS A 184 -2.30 -2.26 -23.92
C LYS A 184 -1.10 -1.33 -23.76
N ILE A 185 -0.17 -1.73 -22.90
CA ILE A 185 1.08 -1.00 -22.64
C ILE A 185 1.98 -1.10 -23.88
N ASP A 186 2.57 0.04 -24.25
CA ASP A 186 3.58 0.07 -25.31
C ASP A 186 4.82 -0.74 -24.89
N SER A 187 5.36 -1.54 -25.81
CA SER A 187 6.55 -2.35 -25.55
C SER A 187 7.77 -1.54 -25.11
N GLN A 188 7.86 -0.25 -25.45
CA GLN A 188 8.92 0.65 -24.99
C GLN A 188 8.82 0.96 -23.48
N HIS A 189 7.62 0.88 -22.92
CA HIS A 189 7.36 1.11 -21.50
C HIS A 189 7.34 -0.19 -20.67
N TRP A 190 7.40 -1.36 -21.32
CA TRP A 190 7.38 -2.68 -20.68
C TRP A 190 8.45 -3.60 -21.28
N GLY A 191 9.68 -3.47 -20.78
CA GLY A 191 10.84 -4.23 -21.25
C GLY A 191 12.15 -3.72 -20.64
N PHE A 192 13.26 -4.29 -21.08
CA PHE A 192 14.61 -3.80 -20.75
C PHE A 192 14.99 -2.66 -21.70
N PRO A 193 15.33 -1.46 -21.18
CA PRO A 193 15.95 -0.40 -21.97
C PRO A 193 17.30 -0.83 -22.55
N ASP A 194 17.71 -0.22 -23.66
CA ASP A 194 18.95 -0.56 -24.38
C ASP A 194 20.24 -0.39 -23.54
N PHE A 195 20.20 0.49 -22.53
CA PHE A 195 21.34 0.73 -21.62
C PHE A 195 21.43 -0.29 -20.48
N ILE A 196 20.51 -1.24 -20.38
CA ILE A 196 20.54 -2.31 -19.36
C ILE A 196 21.29 -3.54 -19.88
N ASP A 197 22.36 -3.90 -19.18
CA ASP A 197 23.06 -5.17 -19.34
C ASP A 197 22.17 -6.30 -18.78
N GLN A 198 21.51 -7.01 -19.70
CA GLN A 198 20.59 -8.09 -19.34
C GLN A 198 21.30 -9.29 -18.69
N GLU A 199 22.58 -9.51 -18.95
CA GLU A 199 23.35 -10.60 -18.32
C GLU A 199 23.70 -10.23 -16.88
N LYS A 200 24.08 -8.97 -16.62
CA LYS A 200 24.23 -8.46 -15.25
C LYS A 200 22.90 -8.54 -14.49
N ALA A 201 21.81 -8.08 -15.09
CA ALA A 201 20.48 -8.15 -14.46
C ALA A 201 20.04 -9.59 -14.18
N LYS A 202 20.39 -10.54 -15.05
CA LYS A 202 20.13 -11.97 -14.84
C LYS A 202 20.88 -12.51 -13.62
N LYS A 203 22.17 -12.21 -13.48
CA LYS A 203 22.97 -12.64 -12.32
C LYS A 203 22.44 -12.09 -11.00
N VAL A 204 21.96 -10.85 -10.99
CA VAL A 204 21.28 -10.27 -9.81
C VAL A 204 20.03 -11.06 -9.45
N ARG A 205 19.22 -11.43 -10.44
CA ARG A 205 18.01 -12.23 -10.21
C ARG A 205 18.35 -13.62 -9.64
N GLU A 206 19.40 -14.25 -10.15
CA GLU A 206 19.91 -15.53 -9.63
C GLU A 206 20.38 -15.40 -8.17
N ASP A 207 21.15 -14.36 -7.82
CA ASP A 207 21.55 -14.08 -6.42
C ASP A 207 20.35 -13.84 -5.49
N MET A 208 19.41 -12.99 -5.93
CA MET A 208 18.21 -12.68 -5.13
C MET A 208 17.31 -13.90 -4.95
N HIS A 209 17.25 -14.82 -5.93
CA HIS A 209 16.58 -16.10 -5.81
C HIS A 209 17.23 -16.98 -4.73
N GLU A 210 18.56 -17.12 -4.77
CA GLU A 210 19.32 -17.91 -3.79
C GLU A 210 19.13 -17.37 -2.36
N ARG A 211 19.04 -16.05 -2.22
CA ARG A 211 18.76 -15.36 -0.96
C ARG A 211 17.28 -15.38 -0.54
N LYS A 212 16.39 -15.91 -1.38
CA LYS A 212 14.94 -16.02 -1.14
C LYS A 212 14.26 -14.67 -0.93
N ILE A 213 14.73 -13.65 -1.63
CA ILE A 213 14.07 -12.34 -1.64
C ILE A 213 12.76 -12.46 -2.42
N ILE A 214 11.66 -11.97 -1.85
CA ILE A 214 10.35 -12.02 -2.50
C ILE A 214 10.41 -11.35 -3.88
N TYR A 215 9.89 -12.03 -4.92
CA TYR A 215 10.00 -11.59 -6.32
C TYR A 215 11.43 -11.34 -6.83
N GLY A 216 12.46 -11.83 -6.13
CA GLY A 216 13.88 -11.60 -6.42
C GLY A 216 14.27 -12.03 -7.84
N ASP A 217 13.66 -13.08 -8.37
CA ASP A 217 13.88 -13.62 -9.71
C ASP A 217 12.87 -13.15 -10.77
N SER A 218 11.82 -12.41 -10.38
CA SER A 218 10.75 -12.05 -11.30
C SER A 218 11.16 -10.89 -12.22
N ILE A 219 11.13 -11.16 -13.54
CA ILE A 219 11.34 -10.15 -14.59
C ILE A 219 10.11 -9.25 -14.70
N SER A 220 8.92 -9.84 -14.76
CA SER A 220 7.65 -9.11 -14.88
C SER A 220 7.41 -8.17 -13.69
N TYR A 221 7.82 -8.56 -12.48
CA TYR A 221 7.68 -7.70 -11.30
C TYR A 221 8.54 -6.43 -11.41
N ARG A 222 9.77 -6.53 -11.95
CA ARG A 222 10.63 -5.37 -12.19
C ARG A 222 10.08 -4.45 -13.27
N HIS A 223 9.54 -5.02 -14.35
CA HIS A 223 8.84 -4.24 -15.37
C HIS A 223 7.62 -3.53 -14.78
N MET A 224 6.85 -4.19 -13.91
CA MET A 224 5.74 -3.58 -13.20
C MET A 224 6.21 -2.40 -12.33
N CYS A 225 7.20 -2.60 -11.46
CA CYS A 225 7.71 -1.52 -10.60
C CYS A 225 8.23 -0.32 -11.42
N ARG A 226 8.95 -0.58 -12.52
CA ARG A 226 9.37 0.48 -13.45
C ARG A 226 8.19 1.16 -14.14
N TYR A 227 7.17 0.40 -14.56
CA TYR A 227 5.99 0.90 -15.25
C TYR A 227 5.16 1.83 -14.35
N GLU A 228 4.90 1.40 -13.11
CA GLU A 228 4.21 2.21 -12.11
C GLU A 228 5.03 3.45 -11.72
N SER A 229 6.36 3.32 -11.63
CA SER A 229 7.24 4.46 -11.35
C SER A 229 7.25 5.53 -12.44
N GLY A 230 7.21 5.13 -13.72
CA GLY A 230 7.60 6.02 -14.82
C GLY A 230 6.57 6.26 -15.91
N PHE A 231 5.57 5.37 -16.07
CA PHE A 231 4.89 5.25 -17.36
C PHE A 231 3.36 5.20 -17.31
N PHE A 232 2.73 4.69 -16.24
CA PHE A 232 1.27 4.57 -16.23
C PHE A 232 0.56 5.91 -16.48
N PHE A 233 1.03 6.99 -15.84
CA PHE A 233 0.50 8.35 -16.01
C PHE A 233 0.77 8.97 -17.38
N ARG A 234 1.67 8.35 -18.18
CA ARG A 234 2.01 8.72 -19.55
C ARG A 234 1.18 7.97 -20.60
N HIS A 235 0.49 6.88 -20.22
CA HIS A 235 -0.31 6.09 -21.14
C HIS A 235 -1.39 6.93 -21.84
N PRO A 236 -1.68 6.75 -23.16
CA PRO A 236 -2.64 7.58 -23.89
C PRO A 236 -4.02 7.69 -23.25
N LEU A 237 -4.52 6.62 -22.63
CA LEU A 237 -5.79 6.65 -21.90
C LEU A 237 -5.72 7.51 -20.63
N MET A 238 -4.56 7.64 -20.00
CA MET A 238 -4.39 8.44 -18.78
C MET A 238 -4.24 9.93 -19.09
N GLN A 239 -3.84 10.31 -20.31
CA GLN A 239 -3.63 11.71 -20.71
C GLN A 239 -4.89 12.59 -20.63
N GLN A 240 -6.08 11.99 -20.63
CA GLN A 240 -7.33 12.73 -20.52
C GLN A 240 -7.74 13.06 -19.08
N TYR A 241 -7.04 12.51 -18.08
CA TYR A 241 -7.37 12.65 -16.66
C TYR A 241 -6.35 13.52 -15.92
N GLU A 242 -6.83 14.21 -14.88
CA GLU A 242 -6.01 15.00 -13.94
C GLU A 242 -5.70 14.22 -12.66
N TRP A 243 -6.59 13.29 -12.27
CA TRP A 243 -6.47 12.51 -11.05
C TRP A 243 -6.63 11.02 -11.30
N TYR A 244 -5.94 10.22 -10.50
CA TYR A 244 -6.09 8.77 -10.50
C TYR A 244 -6.34 8.25 -9.09
N TRP A 245 -7.07 7.14 -8.99
CA TRP A 245 -7.07 6.27 -7.82
C TRP A 245 -6.58 4.89 -8.24
N ARG A 246 -5.40 4.48 -7.78
CA ARG A 246 -4.86 3.14 -8.03
C ARG A 246 -5.63 2.09 -7.24
N VAL A 247 -6.10 1.05 -7.94
CA VAL A 247 -6.82 -0.08 -7.36
C VAL A 247 -6.18 -1.37 -7.87
N GLU A 248 -5.58 -2.13 -6.96
CA GLU A 248 -5.03 -3.45 -7.24
C GLU A 248 -6.09 -4.56 -7.13
N PRO A 249 -5.87 -5.72 -7.76
CA PRO A 249 -6.63 -6.93 -7.45
C PRO A 249 -6.52 -7.33 -5.97
N SER A 250 -7.54 -8.01 -5.46
CA SER A 250 -7.58 -8.57 -4.10
C SER A 250 -7.57 -7.54 -2.95
N ILE A 251 -7.95 -6.29 -3.19
CA ILE A 251 -8.17 -5.29 -2.13
C ILE A 251 -9.54 -5.42 -1.46
N GLU A 252 -9.67 -4.90 -0.23
CA GLU A 252 -10.96 -4.66 0.43
C GLU A 252 -11.10 -3.20 0.90
N LEU A 253 -12.33 -2.68 0.85
CA LEU A 253 -12.70 -1.40 1.48
C LEU A 253 -13.71 -1.68 2.59
N PHE A 254 -13.30 -1.44 3.82
CA PHE A 254 -14.10 -1.87 4.97
C PHE A 254 -15.22 -0.90 5.34
N CYS A 255 -15.13 0.36 4.92
CA CYS A 255 -16.04 1.44 5.29
C CYS A 255 -16.73 2.04 4.06
N ASP A 256 -17.94 2.57 4.26
CA ASP A 256 -18.63 3.41 3.28
C ASP A 256 -17.91 4.78 3.16
N ILE A 257 -17.75 5.27 1.93
CA ILE A 257 -17.09 6.55 1.62
C ILE A 257 -18.16 7.51 1.10
N SER A 258 -18.70 8.33 2.01
CA SER A 258 -19.89 9.17 1.77
C SER A 258 -19.59 10.54 1.13
N TYR A 259 -18.34 10.82 0.77
CA TYR A 259 -17.91 12.02 0.07
C TYR A 259 -17.05 11.65 -1.14
N ASP A 260 -16.72 12.63 -1.97
CA ASP A 260 -15.86 12.46 -3.15
C ASP A 260 -14.38 12.69 -2.77
N PRO A 261 -13.53 11.64 -2.70
CA PRO A 261 -12.13 11.80 -2.33
C PRO A 261 -11.34 12.63 -3.34
N PHE A 262 -11.66 12.56 -4.64
CA PHE A 262 -10.99 13.40 -5.64
C PHE A 262 -11.29 14.87 -5.40
N LYS A 263 -12.56 15.20 -5.13
CA LYS A 263 -12.95 16.57 -4.80
C LYS A 263 -12.32 17.04 -3.48
N PHE A 264 -12.27 16.18 -2.47
CA PHE A 264 -11.57 16.47 -1.22
C PHE A 264 -10.10 16.83 -1.46
N MET A 265 -9.38 16.05 -2.29
CA MET A 265 -7.98 16.31 -2.59
C MET A 265 -7.78 17.68 -3.23
N VAL A 266 -8.65 18.08 -4.16
CA VAL A 266 -8.60 19.37 -4.84
C VAL A 266 -8.91 20.54 -3.89
N GLU A 267 -10.03 20.45 -3.17
CA GLU A 267 -10.49 21.52 -2.27
C GLU A 267 -9.51 21.77 -1.12
N ASN A 268 -8.80 20.72 -0.69
CA ASN A 268 -7.79 20.80 0.37
C ASN A 268 -6.35 20.92 -0.16
N LYS A 269 -6.17 21.22 -1.45
CA LYS A 269 -4.88 21.46 -2.11
C LYS A 269 -3.86 20.33 -1.87
N LYS A 270 -4.35 19.10 -1.87
CA LYS A 270 -3.52 17.89 -1.81
C LYS A 270 -3.05 17.53 -3.21
N LYS A 271 -2.06 16.65 -3.31
CA LYS A 271 -1.52 16.12 -4.57
C LYS A 271 -1.24 14.63 -4.53
N TYR A 272 -0.97 14.08 -3.35
CA TYR A 272 -0.69 12.66 -3.17
C TYR A 272 -1.30 12.16 -1.86
N SER A 273 -1.78 10.94 -1.83
CA SER A 273 -2.34 10.36 -0.62
C SER A 273 -2.04 8.88 -0.43
N PHE A 274 -2.19 8.42 0.80
CA PHE A 274 -2.00 7.03 1.17
C PHE A 274 -2.93 6.62 2.33
N VAL A 275 -3.07 5.32 2.54
CA VAL A 275 -3.76 4.70 3.69
C VAL A 275 -2.84 3.80 4.52
N LEU A 276 -1.67 3.44 4.00
CA LEU A 276 -0.68 2.61 4.69
C LEU A 276 0.73 3.10 4.40
N SER A 277 1.62 2.98 5.39
CA SER A 277 3.05 3.25 5.28
C SER A 277 3.86 2.19 6.00
N LEU A 278 4.97 1.74 5.42
CA LEU A 278 5.78 0.65 5.96
C LEU A 278 7.26 0.79 5.59
N TYR A 279 8.10 0.01 6.27
CA TYR A 279 9.52 -0.08 5.96
C TYR A 279 9.78 -0.98 4.76
N GLU A 280 10.53 -0.49 3.78
CA GLU A 280 11.00 -1.31 2.67
C GLU A 280 12.05 -2.34 3.13
N TYR A 281 12.12 -3.46 2.43
CA TYR A 281 13.21 -4.42 2.57
C TYR A 281 14.50 -3.84 2.01
N VAL A 282 15.43 -3.48 2.89
CA VAL A 282 16.72 -2.85 2.56
C VAL A 282 17.48 -3.59 1.46
N GLU A 283 17.38 -4.92 1.42
CA GLU A 283 18.03 -5.80 0.42
C GLU A 283 17.60 -5.53 -1.03
N THR A 284 16.51 -4.79 -1.22
CA THR A 284 15.85 -4.58 -2.52
C THR A 284 16.14 -3.21 -3.09
N ILE A 285 16.67 -2.31 -2.24
CA ILE A 285 16.97 -0.90 -2.53
C ILE A 285 18.35 -0.45 -1.97
N PRO A 286 19.42 -1.27 -1.97
CA PRO A 286 20.69 -0.89 -1.34
C PRO A 286 21.30 0.43 -1.85
N THR A 287 21.07 0.82 -3.11
CA THR A 287 21.61 2.07 -3.67
C THR A 287 20.57 3.14 -3.98
N LEU A 288 19.28 2.89 -3.72
CA LEU A 288 18.19 3.83 -4.07
C LEU A 288 18.38 5.21 -3.42
N TRP A 289 18.77 5.26 -2.16
CA TRP A 289 18.97 6.55 -1.48
C TRP A 289 20.21 7.30 -1.96
N ASP A 290 21.27 6.58 -2.34
CA ASP A 290 22.46 7.21 -2.90
C ASP A 290 22.16 7.83 -4.27
N SER A 291 21.36 7.15 -5.09
CA SER A 291 20.81 7.70 -6.33
C SER A 291 19.92 8.93 -6.05
N ALA A 292 19.00 8.85 -5.08
CA ALA A 292 18.17 10.01 -4.70
C ALA A 292 19.02 11.21 -4.21
N LYS A 293 20.10 10.99 -3.46
CA LYS A 293 21.06 12.05 -3.08
C LYS A 293 21.77 12.62 -4.30
N GLY A 294 22.22 11.78 -5.23
CA GLY A 294 22.79 12.23 -6.50
C GLY A 294 21.83 13.13 -7.30
N PHE A 295 20.54 12.78 -7.31
CA PHE A 295 19.50 13.64 -7.87
C PHE A 295 19.38 14.97 -7.13
N MET A 296 19.29 14.96 -5.79
CA MET A 296 19.18 16.18 -4.98
C MET A 296 20.36 17.14 -5.18
N GLU A 297 21.58 16.61 -5.33
CA GLU A 297 22.78 17.40 -5.60
C GLU A 297 22.77 18.01 -7.00
N LYS A 298 22.28 17.26 -8.00
CA LYS A 298 22.23 17.68 -9.40
C LYS A 298 21.07 18.64 -9.70
N HIS A 299 19.96 18.47 -8.99
CA HIS A 299 18.70 19.18 -9.21
C HIS A 299 18.15 19.81 -7.91
N PRO A 300 18.92 20.70 -7.23
CA PRO A 300 18.44 21.36 -6.02
C PRO A 300 17.20 22.23 -6.27
N GLU A 301 16.96 22.67 -7.51
CA GLU A 301 15.78 23.42 -7.92
C GLU A 301 14.47 22.63 -7.83
N HIS A 302 14.54 21.29 -7.81
CA HIS A 302 13.38 20.41 -7.72
C HIS A 302 13.02 20.02 -6.28
N ILE A 303 13.85 20.40 -5.30
CA ILE A 303 13.66 20.03 -3.91
C ILE A 303 12.86 21.11 -3.19
N GLU A 304 11.67 20.76 -2.74
CA GLU A 304 10.79 21.67 -2.02
C GLU A 304 11.36 21.95 -0.64
N LYS A 305 11.28 23.20 -0.18
CA LYS A 305 11.91 23.63 1.07
C LYS A 305 11.17 23.08 2.29
N ASP A 306 9.84 23.08 2.23
CA ASP A 306 8.97 22.60 3.31
C ASP A 306 8.48 21.17 3.01
N ASN A 307 9.38 20.33 2.53
CA ASN A 307 9.11 18.94 2.14
C ASN A 307 8.98 17.99 3.35
N SER A 308 8.83 16.70 3.05
CA SER A 308 8.70 15.63 4.05
C SER A 308 10.00 14.86 4.29
N MET A 309 11.17 15.51 4.25
CA MET A 309 12.47 14.86 4.54
C MET A 309 12.45 14.11 5.89
N GLN A 310 11.75 14.65 6.89
CA GLN A 310 11.61 14.01 8.20
C GLN A 310 10.82 12.69 8.16
N PHE A 311 10.00 12.45 7.13
CA PHE A 311 9.37 11.15 6.89
C PHE A 311 10.38 10.14 6.32
N LEU A 312 11.26 10.59 5.42
CA LEU A 312 12.23 9.75 4.71
C LEU A 312 13.53 9.51 5.51
N SER A 313 13.86 10.38 6.45
CA SER A 313 15.17 10.34 7.12
C SER A 313 15.10 10.84 8.56
N ASP A 314 15.78 10.14 9.46
CA ASP A 314 15.95 10.50 10.87
C ASP A 314 17.10 11.50 11.09
N ASP A 315 18.00 11.63 10.12
CA ASP A 315 19.27 12.36 10.26
C ASP A 315 19.42 13.51 9.25
N GLY A 316 18.29 14.04 8.77
CA GLY A 316 18.24 15.21 7.89
C GLY A 316 18.64 14.91 6.45
N GLY A 317 18.56 13.64 6.02
CA GLY A 317 18.80 13.18 4.66
C GLY A 317 20.13 12.47 4.45
N ASN A 318 20.94 12.27 5.50
CA ASN A 318 22.21 11.54 5.35
C ASN A 318 21.95 10.06 5.03
N THR A 319 20.98 9.44 5.70
CA THR A 319 20.52 8.08 5.48
C THR A 319 19.01 7.99 5.25
N TYR A 320 18.58 6.99 4.47
CA TYR A 320 17.17 6.65 4.31
C TYR A 320 16.75 5.73 5.45
N ASN A 321 15.67 6.07 6.13
CA ASN A 321 15.08 5.22 7.15
C ASN A 321 14.23 4.07 6.57
N HIS A 322 14.12 3.99 5.24
CA HIS A 322 13.37 2.99 4.47
C HIS A 322 11.85 3.17 4.48
N CYS A 323 11.35 4.31 4.97
CA CYS A 323 9.92 4.58 5.03
C CYS A 323 9.31 4.99 3.71
N HIS A 324 8.21 4.33 3.36
CA HIS A 324 7.44 4.66 2.18
C HIS A 324 5.93 4.53 2.42
N PHE A 325 5.16 5.26 1.61
CA PHE A 325 3.73 5.11 1.42
C PHE A 325 3.47 3.89 0.53
N TRP A 326 2.52 3.04 0.89
CA TRP A 326 2.29 1.78 0.19
C TRP A 326 1.41 1.99 -1.04
N SER A 327 2.02 1.92 -2.23
CA SER A 327 1.48 2.44 -3.50
C SER A 327 0.29 1.67 -4.09
N ASN A 328 -0.06 0.48 -3.59
CA ASN A 328 -1.24 -0.23 -4.08
C ASN A 328 -2.56 0.54 -3.79
N PHE A 329 -2.55 1.45 -2.82
CA PHE A 329 -3.53 2.50 -2.67
C PHE A 329 -2.86 3.85 -2.89
N GLU A 330 -3.30 4.58 -3.90
CA GLU A 330 -2.90 5.96 -4.15
C GLU A 330 -4.07 6.73 -4.72
N ILE A 331 -4.33 7.93 -4.19
CA ILE A 331 -5.09 8.95 -4.90
C ILE A 331 -4.13 10.09 -5.18
N GLY A 332 -3.83 10.30 -6.46
CA GLY A 332 -2.73 11.17 -6.86
C GLY A 332 -3.11 12.11 -8.01
N ASN A 333 -2.43 13.25 -8.03
CA ASN A 333 -2.51 14.23 -9.09
C ASN A 333 -1.52 13.85 -10.21
N LEU A 334 -2.05 13.62 -11.41
CA LEU A 334 -1.24 13.21 -12.56
C LEU A 334 -0.35 14.33 -13.07
N ASP A 335 -0.71 15.61 -12.87
CA ASP A 335 0.14 16.73 -13.29
C ASP A 335 1.42 16.83 -12.47
N TRP A 336 1.39 16.42 -11.20
CA TRP A 336 2.60 16.26 -10.40
C TRP A 336 3.51 15.17 -10.95
N LEU A 337 2.99 13.97 -11.27
CA LEU A 337 3.77 12.89 -11.89
C LEU A 337 4.29 13.26 -13.28
N ARG A 338 3.57 14.14 -14.00
CA ARG A 338 3.99 14.69 -15.31
C ARG A 338 4.91 15.90 -15.19
N SER A 339 5.15 16.41 -13.98
CA SER A 339 5.98 17.58 -13.76
C SER A 339 7.43 17.31 -14.16
N LYS A 340 8.15 18.37 -14.53
CA LYS A 340 9.57 18.26 -14.88
C LYS A 340 10.39 17.65 -13.74
N ALA A 341 10.09 18.02 -12.48
CA ALA A 341 10.79 17.51 -11.31
C ALA A 341 10.67 15.98 -11.19
N TYR A 342 9.45 15.44 -11.32
CA TYR A 342 9.22 14.00 -11.24
C TYR A 342 9.83 13.26 -12.44
N VAL A 343 9.67 13.79 -13.65
CA VAL A 343 10.22 13.19 -14.87
C VAL A 343 11.74 13.14 -14.83
N ASP A 344 12.41 14.24 -14.44
CA ASP A 344 13.88 14.27 -14.30
C ASP A 344 14.37 13.26 -13.25
N TYR A 345 13.62 13.10 -12.15
CA TYR A 345 13.94 12.12 -11.09
C TYR A 345 13.78 10.68 -11.57
N PHE A 346 12.65 10.34 -12.19
CA PHE A 346 12.44 9.02 -12.76
C PHE A 346 13.52 8.71 -13.80
N ASP A 347 13.83 9.65 -14.71
CA ASP A 347 14.83 9.45 -15.75
C ASP A 347 16.23 9.25 -15.11
N HIS A 348 16.56 9.94 -14.02
CA HIS A 348 17.79 9.70 -13.26
C HIS A 348 17.84 8.27 -12.70
N LEU A 349 16.80 7.84 -11.99
CA LEU A 349 16.71 6.50 -11.43
C LEU A 349 16.74 5.40 -12.50
N ASP A 350 16.06 5.62 -13.62
CA ASP A 350 15.97 4.64 -14.70
C ASP A 350 17.35 4.38 -15.32
N HIS A 351 18.15 5.43 -15.52
CA HIS A 351 19.52 5.32 -16.03
C HIS A 351 20.50 4.69 -15.03
N ASP A 352 20.28 4.85 -13.73
CA ASP A 352 21.06 4.14 -12.71
C ASP A 352 20.78 2.62 -12.72
N GLY A 353 19.64 2.22 -13.27
CA GLY A 353 19.31 0.82 -13.58
C GLY A 353 18.89 -0.02 -12.38
N GLY A 354 18.64 0.60 -11.22
CA GLY A 354 18.29 -0.10 -9.97
C GLY A 354 16.98 -0.89 -10.02
N PHE A 355 16.06 -0.55 -10.94
CA PHE A 355 14.91 -1.41 -11.24
C PHE A 355 15.30 -2.83 -11.70
N PHE A 356 16.47 -2.98 -12.33
CA PHE A 356 16.95 -4.24 -12.92
C PHE A 356 18.19 -4.83 -12.25
N TYR A 357 19.09 -3.98 -11.76
CA TYR A 357 20.28 -4.38 -11.01
C TYR A 357 20.03 -4.53 -9.51
N GLU A 358 18.85 -4.12 -9.05
CA GLU A 358 18.30 -4.40 -7.72
C GLU A 358 16.84 -4.85 -7.87
N ARG A 359 15.92 -4.34 -7.03
CA ARG A 359 14.48 -4.58 -7.14
C ARG A 359 13.70 -3.36 -6.62
N TRP A 360 14.06 -2.17 -7.10
CA TRP A 360 13.41 -0.91 -6.71
C TRP A 360 11.91 -0.98 -6.99
N GLY A 361 11.11 -0.89 -5.92
CA GLY A 361 9.65 -0.81 -6.00
C GLY A 361 9.20 0.60 -6.37
N ASP A 362 8.05 0.72 -7.01
CA ASP A 362 7.37 2.00 -7.25
C ASP A 362 6.99 2.71 -5.94
N ALA A 363 6.63 1.96 -4.90
CA ALA A 363 6.24 2.52 -3.61
C ALA A 363 7.33 3.41 -2.97
N PRO A 364 8.58 2.95 -2.76
CA PRO A 364 9.65 3.83 -2.27
C PRO A 364 10.03 4.92 -3.29
N VAL A 365 9.93 4.67 -4.60
CA VAL A 365 10.21 5.69 -5.63
C VAL A 365 9.23 6.86 -5.54
N HIS A 366 7.92 6.58 -5.53
CA HIS A 366 6.85 7.58 -5.36
C HIS A 366 6.98 8.31 -4.03
N SER A 367 7.31 7.59 -2.97
CA SER A 367 7.41 8.16 -1.63
C SER A 367 8.58 9.11 -1.47
N ILE A 368 9.75 8.75 -2.02
CA ILE A 368 10.91 9.65 -2.04
C ILE A 368 10.58 10.89 -2.90
N ALA A 369 10.00 10.72 -4.08
CA ALA A 369 9.62 11.84 -4.93
C ALA A 369 8.62 12.78 -4.22
N ALA A 370 7.55 12.23 -3.64
CA ALA A 370 6.56 13.00 -2.89
C ALA A 370 7.20 13.70 -1.69
N GLY A 371 8.03 12.98 -0.94
CA GLY A 371 8.68 13.51 0.25
C GLY A 371 9.76 14.56 0.00
N LEU A 372 10.29 14.66 -1.23
CA LEU A 372 11.28 15.65 -1.63
C LEU A 372 10.69 16.84 -2.41
N MET A 373 9.72 16.59 -3.29
CA MET A 373 9.25 17.57 -4.30
C MET A 373 7.89 18.20 -3.96
N LEU A 374 7.15 17.63 -3.02
CA LEU A 374 5.90 18.21 -2.54
C LEU A 374 6.10 18.89 -1.20
N LYS A 375 5.27 19.89 -0.92
CA LYS A 375 5.16 20.38 0.45
C LYS A 375 4.52 19.29 1.28
N LYS A 376 4.93 19.14 2.54
CA LYS A 376 4.35 18.12 3.42
C LYS A 376 2.83 18.23 3.56
N GLU A 377 2.28 19.45 3.51
CA GLU A 377 0.83 19.68 3.54
C GLU A 377 0.10 19.28 2.25
N GLU A 378 0.80 19.01 1.15
CA GLU A 378 0.20 18.51 -0.10
C GLU A 378 0.05 16.97 -0.07
N ILE A 379 0.65 16.29 0.91
CA ILE A 379 0.48 14.86 1.15
C ILE A 379 -0.69 14.64 2.13
N HIS A 380 -1.50 13.60 1.91
CA HIS A 380 -2.66 13.29 2.75
C HIS A 380 -2.72 11.83 3.18
N PHE A 381 -2.93 11.60 4.46
CA PHE A 381 -3.30 10.30 5.00
C PHE A 381 -4.81 10.18 5.16
N PHE A 382 -5.43 9.24 4.44
CA PHE A 382 -6.87 8.95 4.54
C PHE A 382 -7.14 8.01 5.71
N ASN A 383 -7.26 8.56 6.93
CA ASN A 383 -7.58 7.78 8.13
C ASN A 383 -8.97 7.13 8.12
N ASP A 384 -9.87 7.61 7.27
CA ASP A 384 -11.28 7.21 7.20
C ASP A 384 -11.58 6.23 6.05
N ILE A 385 -10.63 6.02 5.13
CA ILE A 385 -10.74 5.02 4.06
C ILE A 385 -10.08 3.72 4.53
N ALA A 386 -10.82 2.93 5.31
CA ALA A 386 -10.34 1.63 5.78
C ALA A 386 -10.09 0.66 4.63
N TYR A 387 -8.92 0.05 4.61
CA TYR A 387 -8.39 -0.63 3.44
C TYR A 387 -7.62 -1.89 3.83
N TYR A 388 -7.69 -2.91 2.98
CA TYR A 388 -6.83 -4.08 3.07
C TYR A 388 -6.20 -4.39 1.73
N HIS A 389 -4.92 -4.69 1.79
CA HIS A 389 -4.22 -5.43 0.76
C HIS A 389 -3.28 -6.39 1.49
N VAL A 390 -3.16 -7.63 1.02
CA VAL A 390 -2.41 -8.66 1.75
C VAL A 390 -0.98 -8.20 2.07
N PRO A 391 -0.50 -8.35 3.33
CA PRO A 391 -1.19 -8.86 4.52
C PRO A 391 -1.72 -7.78 5.48
N PHE A 392 -1.67 -6.50 5.10
CA PHE A 392 -1.87 -5.38 6.01
C PHE A 392 -3.28 -4.78 5.92
N THR A 393 -3.81 -4.46 7.09
CA THR A 393 -5.12 -3.80 7.25
C THR A 393 -4.88 -2.39 7.79
N HIS A 394 -5.44 -1.38 7.12
CA HIS A 394 -5.70 -0.09 7.72
C HIS A 394 -7.15 -0.06 8.22
N CYS A 395 -7.36 0.16 9.52
CA CYS A 395 -8.68 0.27 10.13
C CYS A 395 -8.74 1.46 11.10
N PRO A 396 -9.63 2.45 10.89
CA PRO A 396 -9.77 3.58 11.79
C PRO A 396 -10.09 3.12 13.22
N THR A 397 -9.37 3.66 14.21
CA THR A 397 -9.55 3.26 15.61
C THR A 397 -10.77 3.88 16.28
N GLY A 398 -11.07 5.13 15.94
CA GLY A 398 -12.18 5.89 16.49
C GLY A 398 -13.52 5.20 16.25
N GLU A 399 -14.26 4.92 17.34
CA GLU A 399 -15.54 4.22 17.27
C GLU A 399 -16.57 5.02 16.46
N ASP A 400 -16.64 6.34 16.66
CA ASP A 400 -17.57 7.20 15.95
C ASP A 400 -17.38 7.14 14.44
N ILE A 401 -16.12 7.18 13.96
CA ILE A 401 -15.79 7.05 12.53
C ILE A 401 -16.25 5.68 12.02
N ARG A 402 -15.93 4.61 12.75
CA ARG A 402 -16.29 3.25 12.35
C ARG A 402 -17.79 3.03 12.26
N ILE A 403 -18.54 3.49 13.26
CA ILE A 403 -20.00 3.33 13.29
C ILE A 403 -20.65 4.21 12.22
N LYS A 404 -20.24 5.47 12.09
CA LYS A 404 -20.77 6.39 11.08
C LYS A 404 -20.55 5.88 9.66
N ASN A 405 -19.37 5.36 9.37
CA ASN A 405 -19.00 4.87 8.04
C ASN A 405 -19.27 3.36 7.87
N LYS A 406 -20.02 2.73 8.78
CA LYS A 406 -20.43 1.32 8.71
C LYS A 406 -19.27 0.35 8.46
N CYS A 407 -18.13 0.61 9.10
CA CYS A 407 -16.91 -0.14 8.92
C CYS A 407 -17.04 -1.59 9.42
N HIS A 408 -16.50 -2.55 8.69
CA HIS A 408 -16.49 -3.97 9.09
C HIS A 408 -15.09 -4.56 9.36
N CYS A 409 -14.05 -3.71 9.47
CA CYS A 409 -12.74 -4.11 9.92
C CYS A 409 -12.68 -4.25 11.45
N ASN A 410 -11.77 -5.11 11.92
CA ASN A 410 -11.43 -5.21 13.32
C ASN A 410 -10.29 -4.20 13.63
N PRO A 411 -10.51 -3.19 14.49
CA PRO A 411 -9.50 -2.17 14.77
C PRO A 411 -8.22 -2.75 15.39
N LYS A 412 -8.29 -3.91 16.04
CA LYS A 412 -7.11 -4.61 16.58
C LYS A 412 -6.15 -5.12 15.52
N ASP A 413 -6.62 -5.26 14.29
CA ASP A 413 -5.80 -5.71 13.16
C ASP A 413 -5.16 -4.50 12.44
N ASN A 414 -5.33 -3.27 12.95
CA ASN A 414 -4.80 -2.08 12.32
C ASN A 414 -3.26 -2.07 12.30
N PHE A 415 -2.70 -2.08 11.10
CA PHE A 415 -1.25 -2.10 10.87
C PHE A 415 -0.60 -0.76 11.17
N ASP A 416 -1.33 0.36 11.10
CA ASP A 416 -0.79 1.70 11.36
C ASP A 416 -0.02 1.78 12.68
N TRP A 417 -0.45 0.96 13.64
CA TRP A 417 0.05 0.90 15.01
C TRP A 417 1.08 -0.21 15.27
N ASN A 418 1.44 -0.95 14.24
CA ASN A 418 2.48 -1.95 14.30
C ASN A 418 3.87 -1.30 14.20
N GLY A 419 4.89 -1.86 14.86
CA GLY A 419 6.24 -1.32 14.76
C GLY A 419 6.97 -1.56 13.44
N TYR A 420 6.36 -2.31 12.53
CA TYR A 420 6.78 -2.39 11.13
C TYR A 420 6.06 -1.39 10.22
N SER A 421 5.02 -0.71 10.72
CA SER A 421 4.60 0.56 10.12
C SER A 421 5.70 1.58 10.40
N CYS A 422 5.91 2.50 9.46
CA CYS A 422 6.90 3.59 9.47
C CYS A 422 7.19 4.41 10.76
N GLU A 423 7.69 3.78 11.82
CA GLU A 423 7.84 4.34 13.16
C GLU A 423 8.63 5.66 13.21
N SER A 424 8.24 6.50 14.18
CA SER A 424 9.06 7.63 14.61
C SER A 424 10.10 7.11 15.60
N PHE A 425 11.32 6.84 15.12
CA PHE A 425 12.45 6.59 15.99
C PHE A 425 13.02 7.94 16.44
N ALA A 426 12.42 8.55 17.46
CA ALA A 426 13.10 9.57 18.23
C ALA A 426 13.77 8.89 19.45
N PRO A 427 15.06 8.49 19.39
CA PRO A 427 15.80 8.36 20.62
C PRO A 427 15.95 9.79 21.17
N VAL A 428 15.87 9.95 22.49
CA VAL A 428 15.90 11.25 23.20
C VAL A 428 14.53 11.94 23.28
N PHE A 429 13.62 11.42 24.12
CA PHE A 429 12.80 12.20 25.09
C PHE A 429 11.63 11.40 25.72
N CYS A 430 11.48 10.10 25.48
CA CYS A 430 10.67 9.23 26.37
C CYS A 430 11.47 8.84 27.64
N VAL A 431 11.87 9.83 28.44
CA VAL A 431 12.29 9.60 29.83
C VAL A 431 11.28 10.30 30.72
N PHE A 432 10.19 9.61 31.06
CA PHE A 432 9.45 9.98 32.26
C PHE A 432 10.25 9.50 33.47
N SER A 433 10.76 10.47 34.22
CA SER A 433 11.22 10.27 35.58
C SER A 433 10.08 9.73 36.44
N ARG A 434 10.00 8.42 36.66
CA ARG A 434 9.66 7.85 37.97
C ARG A 434 9.88 6.33 38.02
N TRP A 435 10.52 5.95 39.12
CA TRP A 435 10.77 4.59 39.57
C TRP A 435 9.50 3.72 39.58
N ASN A 436 9.52 2.58 38.90
CA ASN A 436 9.41 1.22 39.47
C ASN A 436 9.16 0.15 38.39
N TYR A 437 9.65 -1.04 38.69
CA TYR A 437 9.56 -2.31 37.95
C TYR A 437 8.28 -2.54 37.13
N ALA A 438 8.44 -2.73 35.81
CA ALA A 438 7.93 -3.86 35.01
C ALA A 438 7.92 -3.50 33.50
N ASN A 439 8.47 -4.39 32.66
CA ASN A 439 8.35 -4.50 31.20
C ASN A 439 8.32 -3.20 30.37
N LEU A 440 9.47 -2.85 29.80
CA LEU A 440 9.61 -1.78 28.81
C LEU A 440 9.58 -2.39 27.40
N VAL A 441 8.45 -2.23 26.70
CA VAL A 441 8.39 -2.27 25.23
C VAL A 441 7.64 -1.00 24.84
N VAL A 442 8.36 0.01 24.35
CA VAL A 442 7.75 1.20 23.75
C VAL A 442 7.78 0.97 22.25
N SER A 443 6.68 0.47 21.69
CA SER A 443 6.43 0.43 20.24
C SER A 443 5.78 1.76 19.87
N CYS A 444 6.32 2.47 18.89
CA CYS A 444 5.80 3.78 18.45
C CYS A 444 5.64 3.77 16.93
N ALA A 445 4.51 3.20 16.53
CA ALA A 445 4.10 2.86 15.18
C ALA A 445 4.11 3.97 14.12
N GLY A 446 3.95 3.60 12.85
CA GLY A 446 4.47 4.44 11.79
C GLY A 446 3.63 5.49 11.12
N THR A 447 2.31 5.34 11.10
CA THR A 447 1.45 6.44 10.70
C THR A 447 1.65 7.63 11.64
N LYS A 448 2.07 7.39 12.89
CA LYS A 448 2.44 8.41 13.89
C LYS A 448 3.46 9.42 13.35
N ARG A 449 4.47 8.97 12.59
CA ARG A 449 5.53 9.83 12.05
C ARG A 449 4.96 10.91 11.14
N TYR A 450 4.00 10.53 10.29
CA TYR A 450 3.27 11.47 9.46
C TYR A 450 2.47 12.48 10.30
N TYR A 451 1.79 12.04 11.36
CA TYR A 451 1.04 12.93 12.26
C TYR A 451 1.96 13.90 13.02
N GLU A 452 3.07 13.42 13.57
CA GLU A 452 4.05 14.22 14.32
C GLU A 452 4.69 15.31 13.44
N MET A 453 5.17 14.94 12.24
CA MET A 453 5.79 15.87 11.28
C MET A 453 4.83 16.98 10.82
N ASN A 454 3.53 16.65 10.74
CA ASN A 454 2.47 17.58 10.35
C ASN A 454 1.79 18.27 11.55
N LYS A 455 2.23 18.01 12.79
CA LYS A 455 1.63 18.55 14.03
C LYS A 455 0.12 18.28 14.10
N MET A 456 -0.31 17.13 13.61
CA MET A 456 -1.70 16.69 13.63
C MET A 456 -1.98 15.94 14.94
N ALA A 457 -3.17 16.10 15.48
CA ALA A 457 -3.62 15.27 16.60
C ALA A 457 -3.75 13.81 16.13
N LEU A 458 -3.24 12.88 16.92
CA LEU A 458 -3.38 11.45 16.63
C LEU A 458 -4.86 11.05 16.67
N PRO A 459 -5.29 10.08 15.85
CA PRO A 459 -6.67 9.58 15.86
C PRO A 459 -7.09 9.07 17.23
N GLU A 460 -8.38 9.22 17.53
CA GLU A 460 -8.97 8.65 18.74
C GLU A 460 -8.72 7.14 18.82
N GLY A 461 -8.27 6.65 19.97
CA GLY A 461 -7.99 5.22 20.18
C GLY A 461 -6.53 4.84 20.01
N TYR A 462 -5.70 5.72 19.44
CA TYR A 462 -4.25 5.51 19.33
C TYR A 462 -3.60 5.09 20.65
N GLU A 463 -3.87 5.82 21.74
CA GLU A 463 -3.28 5.55 23.07
C GLU A 463 -3.80 4.26 23.72
N LYS A 464 -4.95 3.73 23.26
CA LYS A 464 -5.58 2.53 23.85
C LYS A 464 -5.11 1.23 23.19
N GLU A 465 -4.51 1.33 22.00
CA GLU A 465 -4.01 0.19 21.23
C GLU A 465 -2.51 -0.06 21.42
N GLN A 466 -1.80 0.86 22.10
CA GLN A 466 -0.49 0.61 22.71
C GLN A 466 -0.63 -0.20 24.01
#